data_AF-A0A4S2JC84-F1
#
_entry.id   AF-A0A4S2JC84-F1
#
_cell.length_a   1.000
_cell.length_b   1.000
_cell.length_c   1.000
_cell.angle_alpha   90.00
_cell.angle_beta   90.00
_cell.angle_gamma   90.00
#
_symmetry.space_group_name_H-M   'P 1'
#
loop_
_entity.id
_entity.type
_entity.pdbx_description
1 polymer ?
#
loop_
_entity_poly.entity_id
_entity_poly.type
_entity_poly.pdbx_seq_one_letter_code
_entity_poly.pdbx_strand_id
1 'polypeptide(L)'
;MEIVSLMKDGMIDDWDMFERLTEYTYKQRLHALAEHHPILMTECPWNTRLKREKLLELMFEKFNVPAMYICKNAVLAAYANGRSTAMVVDSGATYTSAVPVHDGYVITQGIVKSPLGGDFITMQCRQFFEEKDIELLPACLVASKDFCSPIHVSFRRSTRERSTPLDETTMTATNVVLAELHGPESCLSDSPYDEDVANTLPMKHYEFPTGYNDDFGSVRLMIPEALFNPSNVKGVGASILGVGPLVTTSVGMCDMDIRPSLYGSVVVTGGNSCLQGFSERLNRDLGSKTPPSMRLKIISTNSSSERRYGGWIGGSILSSLGSFQQMWLSPLLCCTTKCLIHWALRNHIADNIPTK
;
A
#
# COMPACT_ATOMS: atom_id res chain seq x y z
N MET A 1 -13.00 -22.26 -7.24
CA MET A 1 -11.72 -21.58 -7.51
C MET A 1 -11.59 -20.58 -6.38
N GLU A 2 -10.73 -20.89 -5.42
CA GLU A 2 -10.47 -20.03 -4.27
C GLU A 2 -9.47 -18.94 -4.69
N ILE A 3 -9.65 -17.72 -4.19
CA ILE A 3 -8.76 -16.60 -4.46
C ILE A 3 -7.88 -16.43 -3.22
N VAL A 4 -6.60 -16.76 -3.37
CA VAL A 4 -5.61 -16.64 -2.29
C VAL A 4 -4.65 -15.50 -2.61
N SER A 5 -4.19 -14.79 -1.57
CA SER A 5 -3.13 -13.78 -1.72
C SER A 5 -1.76 -14.43 -1.78
N LEU A 6 -0.93 -14.02 -2.75
CA LEU A 6 0.46 -14.47 -2.85
C LEU A 6 1.40 -13.79 -1.81
N MET A 7 0.99 -12.64 -1.29
CA MET A 7 1.77 -11.83 -0.36
C MET A 7 1.11 -11.76 1.01
N LYS A 8 1.96 -11.73 2.04
CA LYS A 8 1.60 -11.45 3.42
C LYS A 8 2.58 -10.45 4.02
N ASP A 9 2.08 -9.40 4.66
CA ASP A 9 2.89 -8.31 5.24
C ASP A 9 3.91 -7.69 4.26
N GLY A 10 3.53 -7.61 2.98
CA GLY A 10 4.38 -7.09 1.90
C GLY A 10 5.54 -8.00 1.49
N MET A 11 5.56 -9.25 1.98
CA MET A 11 6.53 -10.27 1.60
C MET A 11 5.86 -11.39 0.82
N ILE A 12 6.60 -12.03 -0.08
CA ILE A 12 6.15 -13.23 -0.79
C ILE A 12 6.06 -14.38 0.22
N ASP A 13 4.90 -15.03 0.27
CA ASP A 13 4.66 -16.18 1.16
C ASP A 13 4.48 -17.47 0.35
N ASP A 14 3.59 -17.43 -0.64
CA ASP A 14 3.38 -18.53 -1.59
C ASP A 14 4.27 -18.33 -2.84
N TRP A 15 5.34 -19.14 -2.90
CA TRP A 15 6.33 -19.09 -3.98
C TRP A 15 5.86 -19.80 -5.25
N ASP A 16 5.03 -20.82 -5.12
CA ASP A 16 4.52 -21.57 -6.28
C ASP A 16 3.51 -20.71 -7.05
N MET A 17 2.68 -19.96 -6.31
CA MET A 17 1.78 -18.98 -6.91
C MET A 17 2.55 -17.81 -7.52
N PHE A 18 3.58 -17.30 -6.83
CA PHE A 18 4.44 -16.24 -7.36
C PHE A 18 5.08 -16.65 -8.69
N GLU A 19 5.63 -17.86 -8.76
CA GLU A 19 6.23 -18.40 -9.97
C GLU A 19 5.23 -18.46 -11.14
N ARG A 20 4.03 -19.02 -10.91
CA ARG A 20 2.97 -19.08 -11.93
C ARG A 20 2.55 -17.69 -12.39
N LEU A 21 2.47 -16.73 -11.47
CA LEU A 21 2.17 -15.35 -11.80
C LEU A 21 3.28 -14.73 -12.66
N THR A 22 4.55 -14.93 -12.30
CA THR A 22 5.69 -14.44 -13.07
C THR A 22 5.72 -15.04 -14.48
N GLU A 23 5.48 -16.35 -14.61
CA GLU A 23 5.35 -16.99 -15.92
C GLU A 23 4.21 -16.40 -16.75
N TYR A 24 3.04 -16.19 -16.13
CA TYR A 24 1.91 -15.55 -16.78
C TYR A 24 2.25 -14.13 -17.23
N THR A 25 2.96 -13.34 -16.40
CA THR A 25 3.38 -11.98 -16.74
C THR A 25 4.32 -11.96 -17.95
N TYR A 26 5.35 -12.81 -17.98
CA TYR A 26 6.27 -12.89 -19.13
C TYR A 26 5.56 -13.36 -20.40
N LYS A 27 4.78 -14.44 -20.34
CA LYS A 27 4.14 -15.06 -21.51
C LYS A 27 2.96 -14.24 -22.05
N GLN A 28 2.08 -13.73 -21.17
CA GLN A 28 0.77 -13.18 -21.55
C GLN A 28 0.68 -11.66 -21.45
N ARG A 29 1.57 -10.98 -20.70
CA ARG A 29 1.50 -9.52 -20.52
C ARG A 29 2.66 -8.78 -21.16
N LEU A 30 3.89 -9.25 -20.93
CA LEU A 30 5.09 -8.63 -21.48
C LEU A 30 5.47 -9.17 -22.86
N HIS A 31 5.01 -10.38 -23.20
CA HIS A 31 5.36 -11.09 -24.43
C HIS A 31 6.88 -11.12 -24.68
N ALA A 32 7.65 -11.32 -23.61
CA ALA A 32 9.11 -11.28 -23.62
C ALA A 32 9.68 -12.51 -22.91
N LEU A 33 10.87 -12.93 -23.35
CA LEU A 33 11.63 -13.99 -22.68
C LEU A 33 12.43 -13.38 -21.52
N ALA A 34 12.36 -14.01 -20.36
CA ALA A 34 13.06 -13.55 -19.16
C ALA A 34 14.59 -13.50 -19.34
N GLU A 35 15.13 -14.38 -20.19
CA GLU A 35 16.56 -14.51 -20.49
C GLU A 35 17.17 -13.28 -21.19
N HIS A 36 16.35 -12.46 -21.85
CA HIS A 36 16.85 -11.33 -22.64
C HIS A 36 16.93 -10.02 -21.87
N HIS A 37 16.31 -9.93 -20.69
CA HIS A 37 16.11 -8.66 -20.00
C HIS A 37 16.49 -8.75 -18.53
N PRO A 38 17.31 -7.81 -18.00
CA PRO A 38 17.52 -7.72 -16.56
C PRO A 38 16.22 -7.31 -15.86
N ILE A 39 16.05 -7.73 -14.60
CA ILE A 39 14.85 -7.43 -13.82
C ILE A 39 15.16 -6.64 -12.55
N LEU A 40 14.45 -5.51 -12.38
CA LEU A 40 14.41 -4.80 -11.13
C LEU A 40 13.15 -5.21 -10.37
N MET A 41 13.31 -5.71 -9.16
CA MET A 41 12.21 -6.03 -8.25
C MET A 41 12.20 -5.10 -7.05
N THR A 42 11.01 -4.79 -6.57
CA THR A 42 10.81 -3.99 -5.37
C THR A 42 10.56 -4.89 -4.16
N GLU A 43 11.07 -4.49 -3.00
CA GLU A 43 10.80 -5.19 -1.75
C GLU A 43 10.44 -4.25 -0.61
N CYS A 44 9.84 -4.80 0.44
CA CYS A 44 9.60 -4.05 1.67
C CYS A 44 10.89 -3.90 2.49
N PRO A 45 11.07 -2.80 3.25
CA PRO A 45 12.31 -2.54 3.98
C PRO A 45 12.64 -3.57 5.07
N TRP A 46 11.64 -4.28 5.59
CA TRP A 46 11.77 -5.32 6.61
C TRP A 46 11.83 -6.74 6.04
N ASN A 47 12.11 -6.90 4.74
CA ASN A 47 12.19 -8.22 4.13
C ASN A 47 13.37 -9.03 4.70
N THR A 48 13.14 -10.32 4.94
CA THR A 48 14.15 -11.22 5.50
C THR A 48 15.19 -11.58 4.46
N ARG A 49 16.40 -11.87 4.95
CA ARG A 49 17.48 -12.33 4.10
C ARG A 49 17.10 -13.62 3.35
N LEU A 50 16.56 -14.61 4.06
CA LEU A 50 16.16 -15.91 3.49
C LEU A 50 15.19 -15.77 2.31
N LYS A 51 14.18 -14.91 2.43
CA LYS A 51 13.23 -14.65 1.33
C LYS A 51 13.92 -13.98 0.13
N ARG A 52 14.90 -13.11 0.34
CA ARG A 52 15.72 -12.54 -0.76
C ARG A 52 16.57 -13.59 -1.45
N GLU A 53 17.20 -14.50 -0.70
CA GLU A 53 18.00 -15.59 -1.27
C GLU A 53 17.13 -16.48 -2.16
N LYS A 54 15.94 -16.86 -1.67
CA LYS A 54 14.97 -17.67 -2.42
C LYS A 54 14.45 -16.96 -3.68
N LEU A 55 14.24 -15.63 -3.62
CA LEU A 55 13.86 -14.85 -4.79
C LEU A 55 14.98 -14.85 -5.85
N LEU A 56 16.23 -14.62 -5.43
CA LEU A 56 17.39 -14.65 -6.32
C LEU A 56 17.56 -16.03 -6.97
N GLU A 57 17.47 -17.10 -6.18
CA GLU A 57 17.53 -18.48 -6.65
C GLU A 57 16.46 -18.75 -7.72
N LEU A 58 15.20 -18.40 -7.44
CA LEU A 58 14.10 -18.58 -8.40
C LEU A 58 14.34 -17.82 -9.71
N MET A 59 14.74 -16.54 -9.63
CA MET A 59 14.92 -15.71 -10.82
C MET A 59 16.14 -16.10 -11.66
N PHE A 60 17.23 -16.51 -11.04
CA PHE A 60 18.43 -16.92 -11.77
C PHE A 60 18.38 -18.36 -12.25
N GLU A 61 17.92 -19.31 -11.43
CA GLU A 61 17.99 -20.73 -11.77
C GLU A 61 16.80 -21.18 -12.62
N LYS A 62 15.60 -20.64 -12.37
CA LYS A 62 14.40 -21.04 -13.11
C LYS A 62 14.11 -20.15 -14.31
N PHE A 63 14.17 -18.83 -14.11
CA PHE A 63 13.85 -17.86 -15.16
C PHE A 63 15.08 -17.44 -15.99
N ASN A 64 16.29 -17.89 -15.62
CA ASN A 64 17.54 -17.61 -16.35
C ASN A 64 17.77 -16.11 -16.64
N VAL A 65 17.36 -15.24 -15.72
CA VAL A 65 17.46 -13.79 -15.91
C VAL A 65 18.95 -13.38 -15.95
N PRO A 66 19.38 -12.55 -16.93
CA PRO A 66 20.81 -12.22 -17.11
C PRO A 66 21.39 -11.40 -15.96
N ALA A 67 20.58 -10.51 -15.38
CA ALA A 67 20.96 -9.74 -14.21
C ALA A 67 19.71 -9.28 -13.44
N MET A 68 19.84 -9.09 -12.13
CA MET A 68 18.73 -8.57 -11.33
C MET A 68 19.17 -7.61 -10.24
N TYR A 69 18.24 -6.77 -9.81
CA TYR A 69 18.45 -5.87 -8.70
C TYR A 69 17.19 -5.83 -7.84
N ILE A 70 17.38 -5.82 -6.52
CA ILE A 70 16.29 -5.70 -5.56
C ILE A 70 16.44 -4.34 -4.89
N CYS A 71 15.38 -3.54 -4.88
CA CYS A 71 15.40 -2.22 -4.26
C CYS A 71 14.22 -2.04 -3.31
N LYS A 72 14.44 -1.34 -2.20
CA LYS A 72 13.38 -1.05 -1.23
C LYS A 72 12.37 -0.06 -1.81
N ASN A 73 11.08 -0.39 -1.68
CA ASN A 73 9.97 0.42 -2.21
C ASN A 73 10.02 1.90 -1.77
N ALA A 74 10.40 2.17 -0.52
CA ALA A 74 10.48 3.52 0.04
C ALA A 74 11.51 4.39 -0.69
N VAL A 75 12.68 3.83 -1.01
CA VAL A 75 13.73 4.57 -1.73
C VAL A 75 13.24 4.93 -3.12
N LEU A 76 12.61 3.98 -3.81
CA LEU A 76 12.04 4.22 -5.14
C LEU A 76 10.91 5.25 -5.10
N ALA A 77 10.06 5.24 -4.08
CA ALA A 77 9.00 6.23 -3.92
C ALA A 77 9.55 7.65 -3.67
N ALA A 78 10.62 7.78 -2.87
CA ALA A 78 11.33 9.05 -2.69
C ALA A 78 11.98 9.51 -4.02
N TYR A 79 12.59 8.57 -4.74
CA TYR A 79 13.25 8.83 -6.01
C TYR A 79 12.27 9.27 -7.11
N ALA A 80 11.08 8.67 -7.16
CA ALA A 80 10.00 9.05 -8.06
C ALA A 80 9.57 10.52 -7.85
N ASN A 81 9.70 11.03 -6.63
CA ASN A 81 9.41 12.42 -6.26
C ASN A 81 10.64 13.35 -6.35
N GLY A 82 11.77 12.85 -6.89
CA GLY A 82 13.01 13.62 -7.03
C GLY A 82 13.67 13.99 -5.70
N ARG A 83 13.51 13.15 -4.66
CA ARG A 83 14.12 13.36 -3.34
C ARG A 83 15.10 12.23 -3.03
N SER A 84 16.33 12.60 -2.68
CA SER A 84 17.35 11.69 -2.14
C SER A 84 17.14 11.40 -0.65
N THR A 85 16.70 12.43 0.10
CA THR A 85 16.36 12.35 1.52
C THR A 85 14.89 12.71 1.71
N ALA A 86 14.13 11.82 2.31
CA ALA A 86 12.70 11.95 2.50
C ALA A 86 12.18 11.04 3.62
N MET A 87 11.15 11.49 4.33
CA MET A 87 10.32 10.63 5.15
C MET A 87 9.20 10.05 4.28
N VAL A 88 9.24 8.76 3.97
CA VAL A 88 8.24 8.12 3.10
C VAL A 88 7.14 7.52 3.95
N VAL A 89 5.92 8.01 3.76
CA VAL A 89 4.70 7.53 4.40
C VAL A 89 3.93 6.71 3.38
N ASP A 90 3.98 5.39 3.50
CA ASP A 90 3.30 4.45 2.61
C ASP A 90 2.06 3.90 3.32
N SER A 91 0.87 4.33 2.88
CA SER A 91 -0.41 3.80 3.38
C SER A 91 -1.02 2.84 2.36
N GLY A 92 -0.71 1.55 2.56
CA GLY A 92 -1.09 0.46 1.67
C GLY A 92 -2.34 -0.31 2.11
N ALA A 93 -2.57 -1.46 1.48
CA ALA A 93 -3.71 -2.33 1.81
C ALA A 93 -3.58 -2.93 3.21
N THR A 94 -2.48 -3.59 3.54
CA THR A 94 -2.38 -4.32 4.82
C THR A 94 -1.85 -3.47 5.97
N TYR A 95 -0.97 -2.52 5.70
CA TYR A 95 -0.35 -1.68 6.74
C TYR A 95 -0.08 -0.28 6.22
N THR A 96 0.11 0.64 7.16
CA THR A 96 0.72 1.94 6.92
C THR A 96 2.11 1.98 7.55
N SER A 97 3.11 2.47 6.82
CA SER A 97 4.50 2.52 7.29
C SER A 97 5.12 3.90 7.07
N ALA A 98 6.01 4.28 7.99
CA ALA A 98 6.87 5.45 7.88
C ALA A 98 8.32 4.97 7.81
N VAL A 99 8.97 5.31 6.71
CA VAL A 99 10.31 4.84 6.36
C VAL A 99 11.19 6.05 6.09
N PRO A 100 12.17 6.35 6.96
CA PRO A 100 13.13 7.42 6.72
C PRO A 100 14.14 6.99 5.66
N VAL A 101 14.27 7.79 4.62
CA VAL A 101 15.26 7.66 3.56
C VAL A 101 16.24 8.83 3.66
N HIS A 102 17.53 8.55 3.65
CA HIS A 102 18.61 9.54 3.66
C HIS A 102 19.65 9.20 2.60
N ASP A 103 19.92 10.13 1.68
CA ASP A 103 20.87 9.96 0.57
C ASP A 103 20.68 8.65 -0.22
N GLY A 104 19.43 8.24 -0.42
CA GLY A 104 19.10 7.00 -1.12
C GLY A 104 19.14 5.73 -0.26
N TYR A 105 19.44 5.83 1.04
CA TYR A 105 19.46 4.71 1.97
C TYR A 105 18.27 4.73 2.91
N VAL A 106 17.75 3.54 3.23
CA VAL A 106 16.73 3.41 4.29
C VAL A 106 17.40 3.31 5.65
N ILE A 107 17.02 4.18 6.57
CA ILE A 107 17.44 4.12 7.97
C ILE A 107 16.61 3.05 8.68
N THR A 108 17.19 1.87 8.86
CA THR A 108 16.47 0.68 9.36
C THR A 108 15.95 0.85 10.79
N GLN A 109 16.69 1.54 11.65
CA GLN A 109 16.28 1.83 13.03
C GLN A 109 15.07 2.77 13.13
N GLY A 110 14.80 3.55 12.08
CA GLY A 110 13.67 4.48 12.03
C GLY A 110 12.43 3.92 11.36
N ILE A 111 12.43 2.65 10.93
CA ILE A 111 11.26 2.03 10.28
C ILE A 111 10.17 1.81 11.31
N VAL A 112 9.02 2.44 11.13
CA VAL A 112 7.83 2.25 11.97
C VAL A 112 6.66 1.80 11.10
N LYS A 113 5.92 0.79 11.55
CA LYS A 113 4.75 0.27 10.85
C LYS A 113 3.55 0.16 11.78
N SER A 114 2.37 0.38 11.23
CA SER A 114 1.08 0.23 11.90
C SER A 114 0.17 -0.68 11.06
N PRO A 115 -0.55 -1.63 11.67
CA PRO A 115 -1.47 -2.52 10.95
C PRO A 115 -2.75 -1.80 10.46
N LEU A 116 -2.81 -0.47 10.59
CA LEU A 116 -3.87 0.37 10.04
C LEU A 116 -3.64 0.58 8.55
N GLY A 117 -4.17 -0.31 7.71
CA GLY A 117 -4.18 -0.21 6.25
C GLY A 117 -5.61 -0.16 5.68
N GLY A 118 -5.73 -0.37 4.37
CA GLY A 118 -7.02 -0.48 3.67
C GLY A 118 -7.84 -1.71 4.09
N ASP A 119 -7.20 -2.82 4.45
CA ASP A 119 -7.85 -4.02 4.99
C ASP A 119 -8.58 -3.70 6.30
N PHE A 120 -7.99 -2.83 7.13
CA PHE A 120 -8.59 -2.34 8.37
C PHE A 120 -9.82 -1.46 8.08
N ILE A 121 -9.72 -0.51 7.14
CA ILE A 121 -10.85 0.33 6.72
C ILE A 121 -12.00 -0.53 6.18
N THR A 122 -11.66 -1.52 5.35
CA THR A 122 -12.63 -2.46 4.75
C THR A 122 -13.33 -3.29 5.82
N MET A 123 -12.59 -3.76 6.83
CA MET A 123 -13.14 -4.46 7.98
C MET A 123 -14.11 -3.57 8.79
N GLN A 124 -13.75 -2.30 9.01
CA GLN A 124 -14.63 -1.34 9.70
C GLN A 124 -15.91 -1.07 8.92
N CYS A 125 -15.80 -0.92 7.61
CA CYS A 125 -16.96 -0.82 6.73
C CYS A 125 -17.86 -2.04 6.85
N ARG A 126 -17.30 -3.25 6.80
CA ARG A 126 -18.09 -4.48 6.96
C ARG A 126 -18.85 -4.49 8.29
N GLN A 127 -18.17 -4.19 9.39
CA GLN A 127 -18.82 -4.12 10.72
C GLN A 127 -19.98 -3.12 10.75
N PHE A 128 -19.79 -1.94 10.15
CA PHE A 128 -20.84 -0.93 10.06
C PHE A 128 -22.07 -1.43 9.27
N PHE A 129 -21.86 -2.12 8.15
CA PHE A 129 -22.96 -2.67 7.35
C PHE A 129 -23.65 -3.85 8.02
N GLU A 130 -22.92 -4.69 8.74
CA GLU A 130 -23.49 -5.76 9.57
C GLU A 130 -24.37 -5.20 10.70
N GLU A 131 -23.94 -4.13 11.37
CA GLU A 131 -24.75 -3.45 12.40
C GLU A 131 -26.04 -2.84 11.84
N LYS A 132 -26.03 -2.44 10.56
CA LYS A 132 -27.18 -1.88 9.85
C LYS A 132 -28.05 -2.91 9.13
N ASP A 133 -27.71 -4.19 9.21
CA ASP A 133 -28.38 -5.30 8.52
C ASP A 133 -28.44 -5.09 6.99
N ILE A 134 -27.40 -4.47 6.42
CA ILE A 134 -27.27 -4.22 4.97
C ILE A 134 -26.49 -5.37 4.34
N GLU A 135 -27.12 -6.11 3.42
CA GLU A 135 -26.48 -7.24 2.75
C GLU A 135 -25.47 -6.78 1.69
N LEU A 136 -24.17 -7.00 1.95
CA LEU A 136 -23.10 -6.69 1.02
C LEU A 136 -22.89 -7.81 0.00
N LEU A 137 -23.43 -7.64 -1.21
CA LEU A 137 -23.19 -8.57 -2.31
C LEU A 137 -22.44 -7.93 -3.49
N PRO A 138 -21.48 -8.65 -4.08
CA PRO A 138 -20.81 -8.21 -5.30
C PRO A 138 -21.74 -8.29 -6.52
N ALA A 139 -21.50 -7.41 -7.49
CA ALA A 139 -22.28 -7.34 -8.73
C ALA A 139 -22.34 -8.68 -9.49
N CYS A 140 -21.29 -9.51 -9.41
CA CYS A 140 -21.24 -10.80 -10.10
C CYS A 140 -22.22 -11.85 -9.58
N LEU A 141 -22.78 -11.67 -8.37
CA LEU A 141 -23.78 -12.56 -7.76
C LEU A 141 -25.22 -12.07 -7.97
N VAL A 142 -25.40 -10.85 -8.49
CA VAL A 142 -26.72 -10.27 -8.78
C VAL A 142 -27.13 -10.63 -10.21
N ALA A 143 -28.22 -11.39 -10.38
CA ALA A 143 -28.69 -11.80 -11.71
C ALA A 143 -29.67 -10.80 -12.33
N SER A 144 -30.58 -10.25 -11.54
CA SER A 144 -31.46 -9.15 -11.96
C SER A 144 -31.80 -8.25 -10.77
N LYS A 145 -31.95 -6.95 -11.05
CA LYS A 145 -32.49 -5.96 -10.13
C LYS A 145 -33.99 -5.88 -10.39
N ASP A 146 -34.82 -6.21 -9.40
CA ASP A 146 -36.27 -6.00 -9.52
C ASP A 146 -36.61 -4.67 -8.83
N PHE A 147 -37.38 -3.81 -9.50
CA PHE A 147 -37.82 -2.54 -8.91
C PHE A 147 -38.84 -2.84 -7.80
N CYS A 148 -38.52 -2.49 -6.56
CA CYS A 148 -39.46 -2.49 -5.44
C CYS A 148 -39.33 -1.20 -4.62
N SER A 149 -40.35 -0.91 -3.80
CA SER A 149 -40.47 0.29 -2.98
C SER A 149 -39.20 0.60 -2.15
N PRO A 150 -38.93 1.88 -1.80
CA PRO A 150 -37.66 2.34 -1.20
C PRO A 150 -37.25 1.68 0.12
N ILE A 151 -38.10 0.84 0.72
CA ILE A 151 -37.88 0.19 2.02
C ILE A 151 -37.54 -1.31 1.84
N HIS A 152 -37.80 -1.90 0.67
CA HIS A 152 -37.58 -3.33 0.42
C HIS A 152 -37.16 -3.54 -1.04
N VAL A 153 -35.85 -3.60 -1.29
CA VAL A 153 -35.33 -4.00 -2.61
C VAL A 153 -35.23 -5.52 -2.63
N SER A 154 -36.11 -6.18 -3.38
CA SER A 154 -35.93 -7.58 -3.72
C SER A 154 -35.04 -7.69 -4.95
N PHE A 155 -33.94 -8.42 -4.87
CA PHE A 155 -33.10 -8.74 -6.03
C PHE A 155 -33.03 -10.25 -6.22
N ARG A 156 -32.92 -10.70 -7.47
CA ARG A 156 -32.71 -12.12 -7.75
C ARG A 156 -31.23 -12.44 -7.67
N ARG A 157 -30.86 -13.30 -6.72
CA ARG A 157 -29.53 -13.92 -6.71
C ARG A 157 -29.38 -14.81 -7.93
N SER A 158 -28.20 -14.75 -8.55
CA SER A 158 -27.85 -15.67 -9.62
C SER A 158 -27.83 -17.11 -9.08
N THR A 159 -28.70 -17.97 -9.61
CA THR A 159 -28.78 -19.41 -9.27
C THR A 159 -27.63 -20.22 -9.86
N ARG A 160 -26.44 -19.63 -10.02
CA ARG A 160 -25.22 -20.42 -10.25
C ARG A 160 -24.89 -21.13 -8.94
N GLU A 161 -25.52 -22.27 -8.71
CA GLU A 161 -25.02 -23.29 -7.80
C GLU A 161 -23.56 -23.58 -8.18
N ARG A 162 -22.63 -23.00 -7.43
CA ARG A 162 -21.22 -23.38 -7.49
C ARG A 162 -20.85 -23.88 -6.11
N SER A 163 -20.42 -25.14 -6.09
CA SER A 163 -19.90 -25.92 -4.97
C SER A 163 -18.56 -25.39 -4.42
N THR A 164 -18.35 -24.08 -4.41
CA THR A 164 -17.13 -23.45 -3.90
C THR A 164 -17.44 -22.78 -2.57
N PRO A 165 -16.56 -22.85 -1.56
CA PRO A 165 -16.79 -22.21 -0.28
C PRO A 165 -17.08 -20.72 -0.53
N LEU A 166 -18.22 -20.28 -0.01
CA LEU A 166 -18.83 -18.99 -0.30
C LEU A 166 -18.03 -17.81 0.29
N ASP A 167 -16.94 -18.07 1.00
CA ASP A 167 -16.33 -17.07 1.86
C ASP A 167 -15.31 -16.23 1.09
N GLU A 168 -14.18 -16.76 0.61
CA GLU A 168 -13.06 -15.89 0.18
C GLU A 168 -13.28 -15.11 -1.13
N THR A 169 -13.91 -15.71 -2.14
CA THR A 169 -14.24 -15.02 -3.41
C THR A 169 -15.29 -13.95 -3.21
N THR A 170 -16.28 -14.21 -2.36
CA THR A 170 -17.34 -13.25 -2.04
C THR A 170 -16.77 -12.14 -1.18
N MET A 171 -15.92 -12.46 -0.19
CA MET A 171 -15.19 -11.49 0.61
C MET A 171 -14.33 -10.57 -0.26
N THR A 172 -13.57 -11.11 -1.22
CA THR A 172 -12.74 -10.31 -2.13
C THR A 172 -13.59 -9.40 -3.00
N ALA A 173 -14.70 -9.90 -3.56
CA ALA A 173 -15.58 -9.12 -4.39
C ALA A 173 -16.39 -8.08 -3.59
N THR A 174 -16.75 -8.37 -2.34
CA THR A 174 -17.30 -7.40 -1.39
C THR A 174 -16.27 -6.33 -1.02
N ASN A 175 -15.00 -6.69 -0.87
CA ASN A 175 -13.92 -5.72 -0.63
C ASN A 175 -13.73 -4.77 -1.82
N VAL A 176 -14.05 -5.19 -3.06
CA VAL A 176 -14.04 -4.30 -4.23
C VAL A 176 -15.18 -3.27 -4.13
N VAL A 177 -16.39 -3.68 -3.75
CA VAL A 177 -17.53 -2.77 -3.53
C VAL A 177 -17.21 -1.76 -2.41
N LEU A 178 -16.60 -2.26 -1.31
CA LEU A 178 -16.15 -1.40 -0.22
C LEU A 178 -15.04 -0.44 -0.68
N ALA A 179 -14.07 -0.91 -1.47
CA ALA A 179 -13.00 -0.05 -2.02
C ALA A 179 -13.55 1.05 -2.94
N GLU A 180 -14.65 0.82 -3.64
CA GLU A 180 -15.34 1.84 -4.44
C GLU A 180 -16.03 2.89 -3.56
N LEU A 181 -16.68 2.46 -2.47
CA LEU A 181 -17.23 3.35 -1.44
C LEU A 181 -16.13 4.17 -0.75
N HIS A 182 -14.94 3.58 -0.59
CA HIS A 182 -13.73 4.23 -0.05
C HIS A 182 -12.96 5.08 -1.07
N GLY A 183 -13.43 5.19 -2.31
CA GLY A 183 -12.73 5.95 -3.34
C GLY A 183 -13.02 7.46 -3.21
N PRO A 184 -13.66 8.07 -4.21
CA PRO A 184 -13.95 9.51 -4.22
C PRO A 184 -15.06 9.92 -3.23
N GLU A 185 -15.62 8.98 -2.47
CA GLU A 185 -16.75 9.24 -1.57
C GLU A 185 -16.33 9.39 -0.13
N SER A 186 -15.29 8.71 0.32
CA SER A 186 -14.76 8.90 1.67
C SER A 186 -13.84 10.12 1.70
N CYS A 187 -14.15 11.04 2.60
CA CYS A 187 -13.35 12.22 2.84
C CYS A 187 -12.73 12.12 4.24
N LEU A 188 -11.53 12.63 4.41
CA LEU A 188 -10.97 12.91 5.71
C LEU A 188 -11.28 14.36 6.05
N SER A 189 -11.66 14.59 7.30
CA SER A 189 -11.81 15.94 7.81
C SER A 189 -10.43 16.55 8.02
N ASP A 190 -10.30 17.82 7.65
CA ASP A 190 -9.12 18.60 7.97
C ASP A 190 -8.94 18.76 9.48
N SER A 191 -10.00 18.68 10.29
CA SER A 191 -9.96 18.68 11.76
C SER A 191 -10.05 17.29 12.35
N PRO A 192 -9.63 17.11 13.62
CA PRO A 192 -10.06 15.96 14.41
C PRO A 192 -11.57 15.76 14.24
N TYR A 193 -12.00 14.51 14.09
CA TYR A 193 -13.41 14.21 13.91
C TYR A 193 -14.24 14.83 15.04
N ASP A 194 -15.18 15.66 14.63
CA ASP A 194 -16.20 16.28 15.48
C ASP A 194 -17.55 15.85 14.91
N GLU A 195 -18.33 15.16 15.74
CA GLU A 195 -19.61 14.58 15.35
C GLU A 195 -20.60 15.66 14.92
N ASP A 196 -20.58 16.83 15.57
CA ASP A 196 -21.46 17.95 15.27
C ASP A 196 -21.16 18.54 13.89
N VAL A 197 -19.87 18.72 13.57
CA VAL A 197 -19.44 19.19 12.25
C VAL A 197 -19.74 18.14 11.18
N ALA A 198 -19.50 16.86 11.49
CA ALA A 198 -19.75 15.77 10.56
C ALA A 198 -21.23 15.63 10.19
N ASN A 199 -22.14 15.91 11.13
CA ASN A 199 -23.58 15.86 10.92
C ASN A 199 -24.13 17.02 10.08
N THR A 200 -23.39 18.13 9.98
CA THR A 200 -23.76 19.27 9.11
C THR A 200 -23.38 19.06 7.65
N LEU A 201 -22.55 18.06 7.34
CA LEU A 201 -22.12 17.80 5.97
C LEU A 201 -23.22 17.14 5.14
N PRO A 202 -23.28 17.43 3.83
CA PRO A 202 -24.30 16.84 2.96
C PRO A 202 -24.11 15.32 2.88
N MET A 203 -25.22 14.61 3.04
CA MET A 203 -25.26 13.17 2.79
C MET A 203 -24.99 12.90 1.31
N LYS A 204 -24.32 11.79 1.01
CA LYS A 204 -24.07 11.35 -0.35
C LYS A 204 -24.80 10.05 -0.60
N HIS A 205 -25.57 10.06 -1.68
CA HIS A 205 -26.29 8.90 -2.17
C HIS A 205 -25.34 7.85 -2.71
N TYR A 206 -25.50 6.59 -2.27
CA TYR A 206 -24.79 5.45 -2.82
C TYR A 206 -25.77 4.32 -3.15
N GLU A 207 -25.66 3.78 -4.37
CA GLU A 207 -26.44 2.62 -4.82
C GLU A 207 -25.54 1.38 -4.81
N PHE A 208 -25.93 0.39 -4.02
CA PHE A 208 -25.25 -0.90 -3.97
C PHE A 208 -25.52 -1.71 -5.25
N PRO A 209 -24.64 -2.67 -5.59
CA PRO A 209 -24.88 -3.58 -6.70
C PRO A 209 -26.19 -4.37 -6.62
N THR A 210 -26.72 -4.58 -5.41
CA THR A 210 -28.02 -5.21 -5.14
C THR A 210 -29.22 -4.36 -5.57
N GLY A 211 -29.01 -3.06 -5.85
CA GLY A 211 -30.06 -2.08 -6.08
C GLY A 211 -30.58 -1.41 -4.79
N TYR A 212 -30.11 -1.85 -3.61
CA TYR A 212 -30.31 -1.11 -2.37
C TYR A 212 -29.61 0.25 -2.48
N ASN A 213 -30.22 1.31 -1.98
CA ASN A 213 -29.63 2.63 -1.96
C ASN A 213 -29.90 3.32 -0.63
N ASP A 214 -28.92 4.07 -0.16
CA ASP A 214 -29.02 4.85 1.08
C ASP A 214 -28.14 6.10 1.00
N ASP A 215 -28.44 7.07 1.84
CA ASP A 215 -27.74 8.34 1.92
C ASP A 215 -26.76 8.32 3.10
N PHE A 216 -25.46 8.26 2.78
CA PHE A 216 -24.40 8.19 3.79
C PHE A 216 -23.87 9.58 4.15
N GLY A 217 -23.99 9.95 5.43
CA GLY A 217 -23.49 11.20 6.01
C GLY A 217 -22.14 11.04 6.72
N SER A 218 -22.14 11.24 8.03
CA SER A 218 -20.94 11.33 8.90
C SER A 218 -20.05 10.08 8.92
N VAL A 219 -20.61 8.90 8.62
CA VAL A 219 -19.89 7.61 8.58
C VAL A 219 -18.74 7.61 7.57
N ARG A 220 -18.92 8.35 6.46
CA ARG A 220 -17.89 8.50 5.40
C ARG A 220 -16.62 9.19 5.89
N LEU A 221 -16.72 9.99 6.96
CA LEU A 221 -15.59 10.62 7.63
C LEU A 221 -15.04 9.75 8.77
N MET A 222 -15.94 9.11 9.53
CA MET A 222 -15.60 8.33 10.72
C MET A 222 -14.70 7.13 10.38
N ILE A 223 -14.98 6.42 9.28
CA ILE A 223 -14.22 5.20 8.95
C ILE A 223 -12.77 5.53 8.54
N PRO A 224 -12.49 6.48 7.63
CA PRO A 224 -11.13 6.90 7.32
C PRO A 224 -10.40 7.55 8.51
N GLU A 225 -11.13 8.26 9.39
CA GLU A 225 -10.57 8.91 10.58
C GLU A 225 -9.77 7.94 11.45
N ALA A 226 -10.20 6.69 11.50
CA ALA A 226 -9.58 5.64 12.27
C ALA A 226 -8.10 5.39 11.92
N LEU A 227 -7.65 5.76 10.71
CA LEU A 227 -6.23 5.73 10.34
C LEU A 227 -5.39 6.73 11.15
N PHE A 228 -5.96 7.88 11.48
CA PHE A 228 -5.28 8.95 12.21
C PHE A 228 -5.52 8.83 13.72
N ASN A 229 -6.74 8.51 14.12
CA ASN A 229 -7.19 8.39 15.51
C ASN A 229 -7.79 7.00 15.77
N PRO A 230 -6.98 5.98 16.04
CA PRO A 230 -7.46 4.61 16.28
C PRO A 230 -8.34 4.49 17.53
N SER A 231 -8.22 5.42 18.48
CA SER A 231 -9.01 5.45 19.72
C SER A 231 -10.52 5.57 19.49
N ASN A 232 -10.95 6.06 18.32
CA ASN A 232 -12.35 6.23 18.00
C ASN A 232 -13.01 4.92 17.54
N VAL A 233 -12.26 3.83 17.38
CA VAL A 233 -12.75 2.55 16.86
C VAL A 233 -12.74 1.45 17.92
N LYS A 234 -13.86 0.73 18.00
CA LYS A 234 -14.01 -0.43 18.90
C LYS A 234 -13.10 -1.58 18.43
N GLY A 235 -12.33 -2.16 19.36
CA GLY A 235 -11.52 -3.36 19.09
C GLY A 235 -10.07 -3.11 18.66
N VAL A 236 -9.64 -1.85 18.53
CA VAL A 236 -8.24 -1.51 18.27
C VAL A 236 -7.51 -1.37 19.61
N GLY A 237 -6.45 -2.16 19.82
CA GLY A 237 -5.65 -2.09 21.05
C GLY A 237 -5.01 -0.71 21.23
N ALA A 238 -4.97 -0.21 22.46
CA ALA A 238 -4.47 1.13 22.82
C ALA A 238 -3.02 1.43 22.41
N SER A 239 -2.26 0.42 21.96
CA SER A 239 -0.87 0.53 21.54
C SER A 239 -0.68 0.81 20.04
N ILE A 240 -1.76 0.85 19.24
CA ILE A 240 -1.65 1.07 17.79
C ILE A 240 -1.52 2.57 17.50
N LEU A 241 -0.50 2.93 16.70
CA LEU A 241 -0.23 4.31 16.31
C LEU A 241 -1.01 4.67 15.04
N GLY A 242 -1.68 5.83 15.07
CA GLY A 242 -2.19 6.46 13.86
C GLY A 242 -1.07 7.03 12.97
N VAL A 243 -1.42 7.49 11.77
CA VAL A 243 -0.42 7.93 10.77
C VAL A 243 0.51 9.03 11.27
N GLY A 244 0.00 10.09 11.91
CA GLY A 244 0.87 11.18 12.36
C GLY A 244 1.81 10.81 13.51
N PRO A 245 1.35 10.17 14.62
CA PRO A 245 2.25 9.64 15.64
C PRO A 245 3.27 8.63 15.10
N LEU A 246 2.90 7.86 14.07
CA LEU A 246 3.80 6.93 13.39
C LEU A 246 4.96 7.65 12.69
N VAL A 247 4.69 8.76 12.01
CA VAL A 247 5.73 9.62 11.40
C VAL A 247 6.63 10.26 12.46
N THR A 248 6.06 10.86 13.51
CA THR A 248 6.86 11.55 14.53
C THR A 248 7.73 10.57 15.33
N THR A 249 7.24 9.36 15.57
CA THR A 249 8.01 8.27 16.19
C THR A 249 9.18 7.85 15.28
N SER A 250 8.92 7.67 13.98
CA SER A 250 9.96 7.33 12.99
C SER A 250 11.06 8.39 12.91
N VAL A 251 10.70 9.68 12.87
CA VAL A 251 11.68 10.78 12.92
C VAL A 251 12.38 10.86 14.28
N GLY A 252 11.69 10.55 15.38
CA GLY A 252 12.26 10.54 16.73
C GLY A 252 13.34 9.47 16.93
N MET A 253 13.23 8.34 16.22
CA MET A 253 14.24 7.27 16.18
C MET A 253 15.44 7.60 15.30
N CYS A 254 15.36 8.67 14.50
CA CYS A 254 16.45 9.15 13.65
C CYS A 254 17.34 10.16 14.39
N ASP A 255 18.60 10.29 13.94
CA ASP A 255 19.56 11.23 14.49
C ASP A 255 19.08 12.68 14.35
N MET A 256 19.45 13.54 15.31
CA MET A 256 18.93 14.90 15.40
C MET A 256 19.20 15.74 14.15
N ASP A 257 20.37 15.55 13.53
CA ASP A 257 20.85 16.35 12.39
C ASP A 257 20.05 16.11 11.11
N ILE A 258 19.46 14.92 10.96
CA ILE A 258 18.72 14.53 9.76
C ILE A 258 17.22 14.85 9.86
N ARG A 259 16.69 15.09 11.07
CA ARG A 259 15.26 15.38 11.29
C ARG A 259 14.74 16.59 10.52
N PRO A 260 15.46 17.74 10.44
CA PRO A 260 15.01 18.88 9.64
C PRO A 260 14.85 18.53 8.16
N SER A 261 15.74 17.69 7.62
CA SER A 261 15.67 17.21 6.25
C SER A 261 14.46 16.29 6.05
N LEU A 262 14.24 15.34 6.96
CA LEU A 262 13.10 14.40 6.92
C LEU A 262 11.74 15.11 7.00
N TYR A 263 11.56 16.09 7.90
CA TYR A 263 10.34 16.89 7.96
C TYR A 263 10.18 17.83 6.75
N GLY A 264 11.29 18.29 6.17
CA GLY A 264 11.32 19.12 4.97
C GLY A 264 10.99 18.38 3.67
N SER A 265 10.84 17.05 3.72
CA SER A 265 10.48 16.21 2.58
C SER A 265 9.70 14.96 3.02
N VAL A 266 8.46 15.17 3.50
CA VAL A 266 7.54 14.06 3.78
C VAL A 266 6.85 13.65 2.49
N VAL A 267 7.17 12.48 1.95
CA VAL A 267 6.58 11.93 0.71
C VAL A 267 5.46 10.97 1.07
N VAL A 268 4.27 11.17 0.52
CA VAL A 268 3.12 10.30 0.77
C VAL A 268 2.85 9.40 -0.44
N THR A 269 2.73 8.09 -0.20
CA THR A 269 2.47 7.06 -1.22
C THR A 269 1.52 5.98 -0.68
N GLY A 270 1.07 5.07 -1.54
CA GLY A 270 0.18 3.98 -1.18
C GLY A 270 -1.29 4.22 -1.57
N GLY A 271 -2.09 3.16 -1.60
CA GLY A 271 -3.49 3.21 -2.07
C GLY A 271 -4.39 4.12 -1.25
N ASN A 272 -4.25 4.10 0.09
CA ASN A 272 -5.10 4.92 0.97
C ASN A 272 -4.66 6.39 1.00
N SER A 273 -3.45 6.71 0.54
CA SER A 273 -3.06 8.11 0.36
C SER A 273 -3.91 8.84 -0.70
N CYS A 274 -4.65 8.09 -1.52
CA CYS A 274 -5.58 8.64 -2.48
C CYS A 274 -6.96 8.99 -1.91
N LEU A 275 -7.20 8.73 -0.61
CA LEU A 275 -8.38 9.22 0.10
C LEU A 275 -8.41 10.76 0.06
N GLN A 276 -9.58 11.32 -0.18
CA GLN A 276 -9.74 12.78 -0.26
C GLN A 276 -9.45 13.40 1.12
N GLY A 277 -8.59 14.42 1.17
CA GLY A 277 -8.21 15.09 2.43
C GLY A 277 -7.09 14.40 3.21
N PHE A 278 -6.52 13.29 2.72
CA PHE A 278 -5.45 12.57 3.43
C PHE A 278 -4.20 13.42 3.65
N SER A 279 -3.74 14.11 2.60
CA SER A 279 -2.55 14.96 2.66
C SER A 279 -2.76 16.16 3.57
N GLU A 280 -3.91 16.82 3.47
CA GLU A 280 -4.30 17.99 4.25
C GLU A 280 -4.39 17.65 5.73
N ARG A 281 -5.07 16.54 6.05
CA ARG A 281 -5.16 16.02 7.40
C ARG A 281 -3.79 15.65 7.97
N LEU A 282 -2.96 14.96 7.20
CA LEU A 282 -1.60 14.63 7.62
C LEU A 282 -0.78 15.91 7.87
N ASN A 283 -0.93 16.93 7.03
CA ASN A 283 -0.24 18.21 7.18
C ASN A 283 -0.59 18.91 8.48
N ARG A 284 -1.88 18.97 8.83
CA ARG A 284 -2.32 19.56 10.09
C ARG A 284 -1.84 18.77 11.30
N ASP A 285 -1.99 17.44 11.26
CA ASP A 285 -1.61 16.59 12.39
C ASP A 285 -0.10 16.69 12.68
N LEU A 286 0.73 16.63 11.63
CA LEU A 286 2.16 16.85 11.76
C LEU A 286 2.51 18.29 12.11
N GLY A 287 1.77 19.28 11.60
CA GLY A 287 1.99 20.69 11.91
C GLY A 287 1.90 21.00 13.40
N SER A 288 1.01 20.31 14.13
CA SER A 288 0.87 20.45 15.59
C SER A 288 1.97 19.73 16.40
N LYS A 289 2.56 18.67 15.83
CA LYS A 289 3.53 17.79 16.50
C LYS A 289 4.99 18.08 16.13
N THR A 290 5.22 18.81 15.04
CA THR A 290 6.56 19.14 14.56
C THR A 290 7.12 20.32 15.37
N PRO A 291 8.38 20.24 15.85
CA PRO A 291 9.02 21.37 16.54
C PRO A 291 9.03 22.63 15.66
N PRO A 292 8.80 23.83 16.21
CA PRO A 292 8.72 25.07 15.42
C PRO A 292 10.05 25.45 14.73
N SER A 293 11.17 24.83 15.13
CA SER A 293 12.48 24.98 14.49
C SER A 293 12.60 24.23 13.16
N MET A 294 11.70 23.28 12.86
CA MET A 294 11.75 22.44 11.67
C MET A 294 10.62 22.82 10.70
N ARG A 295 10.95 22.98 9.42
CA ARG A 295 9.96 23.29 8.39
C ARG A 295 9.33 21.99 7.87
N LEU A 296 8.02 21.83 8.09
CA LEU A 296 7.25 20.74 7.52
C LEU A 296 6.93 21.00 6.04
N LYS A 297 7.14 20.00 5.19
CA LYS A 297 6.69 20.00 3.80
C LYS A 297 6.23 18.62 3.39
N ILE A 298 4.93 18.52 3.06
CA ILE A 298 4.33 17.32 2.49
C ILE A 298 4.41 17.38 0.96
N ILE A 299 4.80 16.25 0.38
CA ILE A 299 4.90 16.01 -1.06
C ILE A 299 3.93 14.88 -1.38
N SER A 300 2.83 15.24 -2.03
CA SER A 300 1.86 14.29 -2.58
C SER A 300 1.64 14.64 -4.04
N THR A 301 1.89 13.70 -4.95
CA THR A 301 1.58 13.89 -6.37
C THR A 301 0.07 13.91 -6.55
N ASN A 302 -0.45 14.75 -7.47
CA ASN A 302 -1.90 14.91 -7.65
C ASN A 302 -2.55 13.71 -8.36
N SER A 303 -1.75 12.94 -9.11
CA SER A 303 -2.23 11.76 -9.81
C SER A 303 -2.34 10.57 -8.86
N SER A 304 -3.55 10.03 -8.70
CA SER A 304 -3.81 8.83 -7.90
C SER A 304 -2.96 7.64 -8.35
N SER A 305 -2.74 7.50 -9.67
CA SER A 305 -1.90 6.45 -10.24
C SER A 305 -0.44 6.59 -9.82
N GLU A 306 0.09 7.81 -9.76
CA GLU A 306 1.47 8.04 -9.36
C GLU A 306 1.70 7.75 -7.87
N ARG A 307 0.73 8.11 -7.02
CA ARG A 307 0.80 7.79 -5.58
C ARG A 307 0.71 6.29 -5.33
N ARG A 308 -0.16 5.58 -6.06
CA ARG A 308 -0.35 4.13 -5.93
C ARG A 308 0.85 3.34 -6.46
N TYR A 309 1.44 3.78 -7.56
CA TYR A 309 2.54 3.09 -8.24
C TYR A 309 3.90 3.78 -8.06
N GLY A 310 4.07 4.60 -7.01
CA GLY A 310 5.28 5.39 -6.79
C GLY A 310 6.57 4.56 -6.77
N GLY A 311 6.55 3.39 -6.12
CA GLY A 311 7.69 2.46 -6.13
C GLY A 311 8.00 1.90 -7.52
N TRP A 312 6.98 1.62 -8.33
CA TRP A 312 7.18 1.12 -9.70
C TRP A 312 7.72 2.22 -10.62
N ILE A 313 7.19 3.45 -10.51
CA ILE A 313 7.67 4.62 -11.25
C ILE A 313 9.14 4.89 -10.89
N GLY A 314 9.47 4.88 -9.60
CA GLY A 314 10.85 5.03 -9.14
C GLY A 314 11.79 3.96 -9.71
N GLY A 315 11.33 2.71 -9.76
CA GLY A 315 12.09 1.61 -10.37
C GLY A 315 12.32 1.80 -11.87
N SER A 316 11.29 2.27 -12.60
CA SER A 316 11.40 2.60 -14.02
C SER A 316 12.43 3.71 -14.28
N ILE A 317 12.39 4.78 -13.49
CA ILE A 317 13.36 5.88 -13.58
C ILE A 317 14.77 5.36 -13.24
N LEU A 318 14.93 4.62 -12.14
CA LEU A 318 16.23 4.08 -11.71
C LEU A 318 16.86 3.18 -12.77
N SER A 319 16.06 2.27 -13.35
CA SER A 319 16.53 1.33 -14.38
C SER A 319 16.96 2.02 -15.68
N SER A 320 16.48 3.24 -15.93
CA SER A 320 16.80 4.04 -17.12
C SER A 320 18.07 4.87 -16.97
N LEU A 321 18.71 4.90 -15.79
CA LEU A 321 19.92 5.69 -15.55
C LEU A 321 21.17 4.94 -16.01
N GLY A 322 22.03 5.62 -16.76
CA GLY A 322 23.31 5.04 -17.23
C GLY A 322 24.25 4.64 -16.08
N SER A 323 24.25 5.39 -14.96
CA SER A 323 25.05 5.07 -13.78
C SER A 323 24.61 3.78 -13.08
N PHE A 324 23.35 3.36 -13.25
CA PHE A 324 22.81 2.17 -12.62
C PHE A 324 23.30 0.86 -13.27
N GLN A 325 23.89 0.92 -14.46
CA GLN A 325 24.38 -0.27 -15.18
C GLN A 325 25.45 -1.06 -14.41
N GLN A 326 26.15 -0.43 -13.45
CA GLN A 326 27.19 -1.07 -12.63
C GLN A 326 26.64 -1.75 -11.37
N MET A 327 25.37 -1.54 -11.03
CA MET A 327 24.75 -2.00 -9.77
C MET A 327 24.05 -3.36 -9.90
N TRP A 328 23.85 -3.86 -11.12
CA TRP A 328 23.15 -5.11 -11.37
C TRP A 328 23.90 -6.32 -10.79
N LEU A 329 23.17 -7.25 -10.17
CA LEU A 329 23.69 -8.54 -9.76
C LEU A 329 23.67 -9.47 -10.97
N SER A 330 24.82 -10.02 -11.37
CA SER A 330 24.91 -10.99 -12.46
C SER A 330 25.38 -12.37 -11.94
N PRO A 331 24.95 -13.47 -12.57
CA PRO A 331 25.37 -14.82 -12.19
C PRO A 331 26.89 -15.05 -12.30
N LEU A 332 27.55 -14.37 -13.25
CA LEU A 332 28.96 -14.57 -13.62
C LEU A 332 29.97 -14.02 -12.60
N LEU A 333 29.54 -13.22 -11.63
CA LEU A 333 30.44 -12.62 -10.63
C LEU A 333 30.85 -13.59 -9.49
N CYS A 334 30.35 -14.83 -9.43
CA CYS A 334 30.79 -15.80 -8.42
C CYS A 334 30.63 -17.26 -8.85
N CYS A 335 31.64 -18.09 -8.57
CA CYS A 335 31.72 -19.52 -8.96
C CYS A 335 30.62 -20.45 -8.38
N THR A 336 29.71 -19.95 -7.54
CA THR A 336 28.49 -20.65 -7.09
C THR A 336 27.39 -19.63 -6.74
N THR A 337 26.14 -19.91 -7.13
CA THR A 337 24.96 -19.05 -6.87
C THR A 337 24.83 -18.67 -5.39
N LYS A 338 25.17 -19.60 -4.47
CA LYS A 338 25.17 -19.37 -3.01
C LYS A 338 26.22 -18.36 -2.53
N CYS A 339 27.40 -18.28 -3.15
CA CYS A 339 28.43 -17.31 -2.76
C CYS A 339 28.09 -15.88 -3.21
N LEU A 340 27.46 -15.71 -4.38
CA LEU A 340 27.01 -14.42 -4.90
C LEU A 340 25.94 -13.80 -3.99
N ILE A 341 24.97 -14.62 -3.58
CA ILE A 341 23.89 -14.23 -2.67
C ILE A 341 24.45 -13.82 -1.31
N HIS A 342 25.41 -14.59 -0.77
CA HIS A 342 26.04 -14.28 0.51
C HIS A 342 26.88 -13.00 0.48
N TRP A 343 27.55 -12.70 -0.63
CA TRP A 343 28.40 -11.51 -0.78
C TRP A 343 27.57 -10.24 -1.03
N ALA A 344 26.56 -10.30 -1.92
CA ALA A 344 25.69 -9.16 -2.24
C ALA A 344 24.86 -8.69 -1.04
N LEU A 345 24.37 -9.64 -0.21
CA LEU A 345 23.60 -9.33 1.00
C LEU A 345 24.47 -8.83 2.15
N ARG A 346 25.77 -9.16 2.16
CA ARG A 346 26.72 -8.71 3.20
C ARG A 346 27.26 -7.31 2.96
N ASN A 347 27.29 -6.85 1.71
CA ASN A 347 27.86 -5.55 1.32
C ASN A 347 26.81 -4.44 1.06
N HIS A 348 25.52 -4.65 1.37
CA HIS A 348 24.47 -3.64 1.19
C HIS A 348 24.39 -3.05 -0.25
N ILE A 349 24.86 -3.76 -1.27
CA ILE A 349 24.90 -3.23 -2.65
C ILE A 349 23.47 -2.99 -3.19
N ALA A 350 22.47 -3.71 -2.65
CA ALA A 350 21.04 -3.49 -2.92
C ALA A 350 20.46 -2.18 -2.34
N ASP A 351 21.22 -1.48 -1.48
CA ASP A 351 20.78 -0.25 -0.81
C ASP A 351 21.36 1.03 -1.45
N ASN A 352 22.22 0.92 -2.47
CA ASN A 352 22.95 2.06 -3.02
C ASN A 352 22.27 2.60 -4.28
N ILE A 353 21.56 3.73 -4.18
CA ILE A 353 21.15 4.49 -5.36
C ILE A 353 22.18 5.59 -5.61
N PRO A 354 22.76 5.71 -6.82
CA PRO A 354 23.65 6.83 -7.14
C PRO A 354 22.87 8.15 -7.03
N THR A 355 23.27 8.99 -6.07
CA THR A 355 22.83 10.39 -6.00
C THR A 355 23.45 11.15 -7.18
N LYS A 356 22.62 11.96 -7.86
CA LYS A 356 23.05 12.80 -8.99
C LYS A 356 24.18 13.76 -8.62
#